data_AF-A0A4Q7G7H9-F1
#
_entry.id   AF-A0A4Q7G7H9-F1
#
_cell.length_a   1.000
_cell.length_b   1.000
_cell.length_c   1.000
_cell.angle_alpha   90.00
_cell.angle_beta   90.00
_cell.angle_gamma   90.00
#
_symmetry.space_group_name_H-M   'P 1'
#
loop_
_entity.id
_entity.type
_entity.pdbx_description
1 polymer ?
#
loop_
_entity_poly.entity_id
_entity_poly.type
_entity_poly.pdbx_seq_one_letter_code
_entity_poly.pdbx_strand_id
1 'polypeptide(L)'
;MAVTYLTKTELGQFLHHSGNNIESSVRSALIDSLEQSGVFNDGGEDGTRGWFQSGPFAGGPVAPTIQVLDVKTSTTVDTTPNLKAIILDDAGGKTLNVTGADNDVFVAMGKGSDTVHLHDSGDDTVYGGGGNDLITGGHGNSSLFGGAGNDSIYGGTGNDTLDGGSGNDYLLAGTGAQSLVGGDGNDLIRDLTSGHSTLSGGSGNDTLVGVQGDVFEGGSGNDQIWLYGGAAGANSTLQGGDGNDTFHIQSHSGNDTIIGGNGNDTVDFADRSFFDVTKIDVDASTSTYTLHFSDNQTVAVSGVEDLHFNDQVVTLPKL
;
A
#
# COMPACT_ATOMS: atom_id res chain seq x y z
N MET A 1 -30.79 15.78 -10.88
CA MET A 1 -30.13 14.47 -11.02
C MET A 1 -30.93 13.66 -12.01
N ALA A 2 -30.27 12.97 -12.95
CA ALA A 2 -30.94 12.04 -13.86
C ALA A 2 -30.49 10.63 -13.47
N VAL A 3 -31.42 9.81 -13.01
CA VAL A 3 -31.19 8.36 -12.84
C VAL A 3 -31.34 7.75 -14.23
N THR A 4 -30.30 7.06 -14.69
CA THR A 4 -30.25 6.43 -16.00
C THR A 4 -29.92 4.95 -15.82
N TYR A 5 -30.41 4.13 -16.74
CA TYR A 5 -30.03 2.73 -16.82
C TYR A 5 -28.98 2.59 -17.91
N LEU A 6 -27.77 2.18 -17.56
CA LEU A 6 -26.68 2.00 -18.51
C LEU A 6 -26.35 0.52 -18.65
N THR A 7 -26.12 0.07 -19.88
CA THR A 7 -25.43 -1.20 -20.14
C THR A 7 -23.92 -1.05 -19.90
N LYS A 8 -23.17 -2.17 -19.92
CA LYS A 8 -21.70 -2.15 -19.85
C LYS A 8 -21.10 -1.24 -20.92
N THR A 9 -21.55 -1.40 -22.16
CA THR A 9 -21.08 -0.59 -23.30
C THR A 9 -21.39 0.90 -23.10
N GLU A 10 -22.60 1.22 -22.63
CA GLU A 10 -23.01 2.61 -22.37
C GLU A 10 -22.23 3.23 -21.21
N LEU A 11 -21.92 2.47 -20.15
CA LEU A 11 -21.07 2.92 -19.05
C LEU A 11 -19.64 3.19 -19.53
N GLY A 12 -19.05 2.27 -20.30
CA GLY A 12 -17.73 2.49 -20.90
C GLY A 12 -17.71 3.75 -21.77
N GLN A 13 -18.74 3.96 -22.60
CA GLN A 13 -18.88 5.18 -23.40
C GLN A 13 -19.03 6.44 -22.53
N PHE A 14 -19.78 6.37 -21.42
CA PHE A 14 -19.95 7.48 -20.49
C PHE A 14 -18.62 7.90 -19.85
N LEU A 15 -17.83 6.93 -19.40
CA LEU A 15 -16.50 7.15 -18.82
C LEU A 15 -15.48 7.64 -19.88
N HIS A 16 -15.78 7.47 -21.16
CA HIS A 16 -15.00 8.04 -22.27
C HIS A 16 -15.43 9.47 -22.65
N HIS A 17 -16.68 9.87 -22.43
CA HIS A 17 -17.23 11.16 -22.90
C HIS A 17 -17.21 12.28 -21.85
N SER A 18 -16.97 11.96 -20.57
CA SER A 18 -17.14 12.90 -19.44
C SER A 18 -15.85 13.66 -19.05
N GLY A 19 -15.01 14.06 -19.99
CA GLY A 19 -13.79 14.83 -19.70
C GLY A 19 -12.52 14.00 -19.61
N ASN A 20 -12.65 12.67 -19.47
CA ASN A 20 -11.56 11.69 -19.67
C ASN A 20 -10.40 11.88 -18.67
N ASN A 21 -10.75 12.15 -17.40
CA ASN A 21 -9.74 12.25 -16.36
C ASN A 21 -9.43 10.88 -15.75
N ILE A 22 -10.41 9.98 -15.66
CA ILE A 22 -10.17 8.61 -15.18
C ILE A 22 -9.31 7.83 -16.17
N GLU A 23 -8.26 7.20 -15.66
CA GLU A 23 -7.33 6.39 -16.45
C GLU A 23 -8.00 5.16 -17.09
N SER A 24 -7.45 4.69 -18.22
CA SER A 24 -8.00 3.52 -18.92
C SER A 24 -7.92 2.22 -18.11
N SER A 25 -6.87 2.07 -17.29
CA SER A 25 -6.69 0.98 -16.33
C SER A 25 -7.80 0.99 -15.30
N VAL A 26 -8.01 2.12 -14.62
CA VAL A 26 -9.04 2.31 -13.59
C VAL A 26 -10.45 2.10 -14.16
N ARG A 27 -10.73 2.59 -15.38
CA ARG A 27 -12.01 2.32 -16.05
C ARG A 27 -12.26 0.83 -16.30
N SER A 28 -11.21 0.11 -16.72
CA SER A 28 -11.33 -1.32 -16.98
C SER A 28 -11.57 -2.09 -15.66
N ALA A 29 -10.80 -1.76 -14.61
CA ALA A 29 -10.98 -2.34 -13.28
C ALA A 29 -12.37 -2.06 -12.68
N LEU A 30 -12.88 -0.84 -12.85
CA LEU A 30 -14.24 -0.47 -12.44
C LEU A 30 -15.29 -1.34 -13.14
N ILE A 31 -15.17 -1.49 -14.46
CA ILE A 31 -16.11 -2.30 -15.25
C ILE A 31 -16.05 -3.76 -14.81
N ASP A 32 -14.85 -4.32 -14.65
CA ASP A 32 -14.66 -5.71 -14.24
C ASP A 32 -15.19 -5.96 -12.82
N SER A 33 -15.00 -5.01 -11.88
CA SER A 33 -15.56 -5.07 -10.53
C SER A 33 -17.10 -5.04 -10.53
N LEU A 34 -17.71 -4.22 -11.40
CA LEU A 34 -19.16 -4.19 -11.57
C LEU A 34 -19.72 -5.48 -12.17
N GLU A 35 -18.98 -6.16 -13.05
CA GLU A 35 -19.35 -7.49 -13.55
C GLU A 35 -19.27 -8.55 -12.45
N GLN A 36 -18.18 -8.57 -11.68
CA GLN A 36 -17.99 -9.54 -10.60
C GLN A 36 -19.03 -9.39 -9.48
N SER A 37 -19.47 -8.16 -9.22
CA SER A 37 -20.55 -7.87 -8.25
C SER A 37 -21.95 -8.16 -8.78
N GLY A 38 -22.09 -8.62 -10.03
CA GLY A 38 -23.36 -8.99 -10.65
C GLY A 38 -24.24 -7.80 -11.03
N VAL A 39 -23.67 -6.57 -11.06
CA VAL A 39 -24.37 -5.38 -11.58
C VAL A 39 -24.68 -5.58 -13.08
N PHE A 40 -23.74 -6.20 -13.79
CA PHE A 40 -23.92 -6.68 -15.16
C PHE A 40 -23.81 -8.20 -15.16
N ASN A 41 -24.86 -8.93 -15.53
CA ASN A 41 -24.85 -10.38 -15.68
C ASN A 41 -24.49 -10.79 -17.13
N ASP A 42 -23.66 -11.83 -17.25
CA ASP A 42 -23.17 -12.51 -18.48
C ASP A 42 -24.23 -13.20 -19.36
N GLY A 43 -25.50 -12.81 -19.24
CA GLY A 43 -26.59 -13.30 -20.08
C GLY A 43 -26.56 -12.68 -21.47
N GLY A 44 -25.46 -12.82 -22.23
CA GLY A 44 -25.32 -12.56 -23.67
C GLY A 44 -25.82 -11.20 -24.17
N GLU A 45 -24.90 -10.32 -24.57
CA GLU A 45 -25.15 -9.02 -25.23
C GLU A 45 -25.98 -8.03 -24.40
N ASP A 46 -25.32 -7.14 -23.63
CA ASP A 46 -25.86 -5.85 -23.17
C ASP A 46 -27.27 -5.89 -22.49
N GLY A 47 -27.66 -7.03 -21.90
CA GLY A 47 -29.04 -7.26 -21.45
C GLY A 47 -29.38 -6.80 -20.03
N THR A 48 -28.38 -6.71 -19.13
CA THR A 48 -28.57 -6.19 -17.77
C THR A 48 -28.08 -4.76 -17.68
N ARG A 49 -28.92 -3.90 -17.09
CA ARG A 49 -28.61 -2.48 -16.91
C ARG A 49 -28.36 -2.20 -15.45
N GLY A 50 -27.24 -1.54 -15.17
CA GLY A 50 -26.93 -1.01 -13.86
C GLY A 50 -27.74 0.25 -13.59
N TRP A 51 -28.15 0.45 -12.34
CA TRP A 51 -28.79 1.68 -11.90
C TRP A 51 -27.74 2.75 -11.62
N PHE A 52 -27.71 3.75 -12.51
CA PHE A 52 -26.71 4.81 -12.50
C PHE A 52 -27.33 6.16 -12.15
N GLN A 53 -26.64 6.92 -11.29
CA GLN A 53 -27.01 8.30 -10.96
C GLN A 53 -25.82 9.21 -11.19
N SER A 54 -25.99 10.24 -12.02
CA SER A 54 -24.98 11.29 -12.25
C SER A 54 -25.51 12.69 -11.93
N GLY A 55 -24.63 13.52 -11.39
CA GLY A 55 -24.85 14.96 -11.23
C GLY A 55 -24.33 15.50 -9.88
N PRO A 56 -24.67 16.76 -9.55
CA PRO A 56 -24.35 17.29 -8.22
C PRO A 56 -25.10 16.48 -7.16
N PHE A 57 -24.38 15.87 -6.23
CA PHE A 57 -24.92 15.14 -5.09
C PHE A 57 -24.82 16.03 -3.84
N ALA A 58 -25.93 16.21 -3.13
CA ALA A 58 -26.00 17.12 -1.99
C ALA A 58 -25.43 16.51 -0.69
N GLY A 59 -25.05 15.24 -0.73
CA GLY A 59 -24.59 14.45 0.40
C GLY A 59 -25.70 13.72 1.14
N GLY A 60 -25.32 12.63 1.83
CA GLY A 60 -26.21 11.80 2.62
C GLY A 60 -26.54 10.45 1.96
N PRO A 61 -27.64 9.79 2.39
CA PRO A 61 -27.93 8.41 2.03
C PRO A 61 -28.25 8.28 0.55
N VAL A 62 -27.59 7.33 -0.10
CA VAL A 62 -27.89 6.95 -1.48
C VAL A 62 -29.21 6.18 -1.52
N ALA A 63 -30.01 6.36 -2.58
CA ALA A 63 -31.24 5.58 -2.72
C ALA A 63 -30.89 4.08 -2.90
N PRO A 64 -31.58 3.14 -2.20
CA PRO A 64 -31.23 1.72 -2.23
C PRO A 64 -31.28 1.04 -3.61
N THR A 65 -31.86 1.70 -4.61
CA THR A 65 -31.90 1.20 -5.99
C THR A 65 -30.64 1.54 -6.78
N ILE A 66 -29.82 2.49 -6.33
CA ILE A 66 -28.65 2.96 -7.07
C ILE A 66 -27.47 2.03 -6.80
N GLN A 67 -26.79 1.65 -7.89
CA GLN A 67 -25.62 0.78 -7.85
C GLN A 67 -24.33 1.53 -8.19
N VAL A 68 -24.42 2.57 -9.03
CA VAL A 68 -23.28 3.40 -9.42
C VAL A 68 -23.63 4.87 -9.28
N LEU A 69 -22.78 5.62 -8.58
CA LEU A 69 -22.97 7.04 -8.32
C LEU A 69 -21.79 7.86 -8.88
N ASP A 70 -22.07 8.73 -9.84
CA ASP A 70 -21.12 9.74 -10.35
C ASP A 70 -21.34 11.08 -9.65
N VAL A 71 -20.35 11.50 -8.87
CA VAL A 71 -20.36 12.71 -8.04
C VAL A 71 -19.47 13.80 -8.65
N LYS A 72 -20.03 14.99 -8.86
CA LYS A 72 -19.31 16.12 -9.50
C LYS A 72 -18.79 17.17 -8.53
N THR A 73 -19.02 17.00 -7.24
CA THR A 73 -18.68 17.97 -6.18
C THR A 73 -18.24 17.23 -4.94
N SER A 74 -17.38 17.85 -4.13
CA SER A 74 -17.03 17.32 -2.82
C SER A 74 -18.29 17.06 -1.98
N THR A 75 -18.39 15.89 -1.38
CA THR A 75 -19.61 15.43 -0.72
C THR A 75 -19.35 14.29 0.25
N THR A 76 -20.34 14.00 1.09
CA THR A 76 -20.40 12.76 1.88
C THR A 76 -21.41 11.81 1.26
N VAL A 77 -21.02 10.57 0.97
CA VAL A 77 -21.88 9.52 0.43
C VAL A 77 -22.14 8.50 1.53
N ASP A 78 -23.40 8.39 1.97
CA ASP A 78 -23.82 7.35 2.90
C ASP A 78 -24.29 6.14 2.09
N THR A 79 -23.44 5.11 2.09
CA THR A 79 -23.54 3.91 1.27
C THR A 79 -24.72 3.07 1.75
N THR A 80 -25.42 2.48 0.79
CA THR A 80 -26.45 1.48 1.08
C THR A 80 -25.94 0.14 0.57
N PRO A 81 -26.47 -1.00 1.06
CA PRO A 81 -25.94 -2.34 0.72
C PRO A 81 -25.88 -2.68 -0.79
N ASN A 82 -26.55 -1.88 -1.62
CA ASN A 82 -26.62 -2.07 -3.07
C ASN A 82 -25.69 -1.14 -3.85
N LEU A 83 -25.09 -0.12 -3.23
CA LEU A 83 -24.12 0.73 -3.89
C LEU A 83 -22.83 -0.07 -4.11
N LYS A 84 -22.32 -0.08 -5.34
CA LYS A 84 -21.12 -0.83 -5.72
C LYS A 84 -19.99 0.06 -6.20
N ALA A 85 -20.30 1.21 -6.77
CA ALA A 85 -19.26 2.13 -7.19
C ALA A 85 -19.60 3.60 -7.01
N ILE A 86 -18.58 4.39 -6.69
CA ILE A 86 -18.59 5.85 -6.68
C ILE A 86 -17.54 6.33 -7.69
N ILE A 87 -17.92 7.28 -8.52
CA ILE A 87 -17.09 7.83 -9.59
C ILE A 87 -16.91 9.32 -9.34
N LEU A 88 -15.65 9.76 -9.31
CA LEU A 88 -15.21 11.14 -9.20
C LEU A 88 -14.41 11.48 -10.47
N ASP A 89 -15.09 11.71 -11.58
CA ASP A 89 -14.43 12.16 -12.82
C ASP A 89 -14.13 13.66 -12.73
N ASP A 90 -12.99 14.02 -12.13
CA ASP A 90 -12.52 15.40 -12.03
C ASP A 90 -11.08 15.60 -12.49
N ALA A 91 -10.77 16.85 -12.83
CA ALA A 91 -9.41 17.36 -13.07
C ALA A 91 -8.94 18.32 -11.98
N GLY A 92 -9.81 18.69 -11.03
CA GLY A 92 -9.49 19.48 -9.84
C GLY A 92 -9.49 18.62 -8.58
N GLY A 93 -9.19 19.23 -7.44
CA GLY A 93 -9.20 18.51 -6.16
C GLY A 93 -10.57 18.50 -5.49
N LYS A 94 -11.09 17.31 -5.20
CA LYS A 94 -12.34 17.09 -4.47
C LYS A 94 -12.12 16.33 -3.18
N THR A 95 -13.14 16.36 -2.33
CA THR A 95 -13.17 15.56 -1.11
C THR A 95 -14.42 14.69 -1.11
N LEU A 96 -14.23 13.38 -0.98
CA LEU A 96 -15.30 12.41 -0.82
C LEU A 96 -15.15 11.75 0.54
N ASN A 97 -16.19 11.84 1.36
CA ASN A 97 -16.30 11.03 2.56
C ASN A 97 -17.30 9.92 2.27
N VAL A 98 -16.87 8.67 2.40
CA VAL A 98 -17.73 7.50 2.29
C VAL A 98 -18.08 7.07 3.71
N THR A 99 -19.36 6.96 4.00
CA THR A 99 -19.88 6.51 5.29
C THR A 99 -20.84 5.38 5.03
N GLY A 100 -21.06 4.49 5.98
CA GLY A 100 -22.00 3.39 5.81
C GLY A 100 -21.77 2.30 6.83
N ALA A 101 -22.45 1.18 6.66
CA ALA A 101 -22.19 -0.04 7.43
C ALA A 101 -21.07 -0.85 6.74
N ASP A 102 -21.21 -2.17 6.64
CA ASP A 102 -20.22 -3.07 6.03
C ASP A 102 -20.41 -3.19 4.49
N ASN A 103 -20.51 -2.08 3.76
CA ASN A 103 -20.76 -2.14 2.31
C ASN A 103 -19.50 -1.86 1.49
N ASP A 104 -19.02 -2.87 0.79
CA ASP A 104 -17.90 -2.78 -0.15
C ASP A 104 -18.22 -1.87 -1.34
N VAL A 105 -17.38 -0.87 -1.54
CA VAL A 105 -17.48 0.12 -2.62
C VAL A 105 -16.19 0.22 -3.42
N PHE A 106 -16.36 0.30 -4.74
CA PHE A 106 -15.31 0.70 -5.67
C PHE A 106 -15.33 2.22 -5.88
N VAL A 107 -14.27 2.93 -5.52
CA VAL A 107 -14.10 4.37 -5.73
C VAL A 107 -13.10 4.60 -6.86
N ALA A 108 -13.55 5.25 -7.94
CA ALA A 108 -12.71 5.66 -9.06
C ALA A 108 -12.56 7.18 -9.08
N MET A 109 -11.35 7.68 -8.85
CA MET A 109 -10.99 9.10 -8.91
C MET A 109 -10.33 9.49 -10.25
N GLY A 110 -10.09 10.79 -10.40
CA GLY A 110 -9.73 11.44 -11.66
C GLY A 110 -8.24 11.73 -11.82
N LYS A 111 -7.91 12.92 -12.31
CA LYS A 111 -6.54 13.44 -12.50
C LYS A 111 -6.17 14.58 -11.55
N GLY A 112 -7.09 14.93 -10.66
CA GLY A 112 -6.91 16.02 -9.72
C GLY A 112 -6.49 15.48 -8.37
N SER A 113 -5.81 16.33 -7.58
CA SER A 113 -5.47 16.03 -6.18
C SER A 113 -6.71 15.89 -5.31
N ASP A 114 -7.19 14.68 -5.17
CA ASP A 114 -8.41 14.31 -4.49
C ASP A 114 -8.15 13.88 -3.04
N THR A 115 -9.21 13.81 -2.26
CA THR A 115 -9.18 13.33 -0.88
C THR A 115 -10.35 12.40 -0.65
N VAL A 116 -10.06 11.16 -0.25
CA VAL A 116 -11.07 10.17 0.12
C VAL A 116 -10.87 9.76 1.56
N HIS A 117 -11.97 9.77 2.32
CA HIS A 117 -12.02 9.17 3.64
C HIS A 117 -13.11 8.11 3.67
N LEU A 118 -12.72 6.87 3.97
CA LEU A 118 -13.63 5.77 4.24
C LEU A 118 -13.90 5.73 5.75
N HIS A 119 -15.17 5.73 6.13
CA HIS A 119 -15.63 5.70 7.52
C HIS A 119 -16.52 4.48 7.80
N ASP A 120 -16.61 3.58 6.83
CA ASP A 120 -17.32 2.32 6.86
C ASP A 120 -16.39 1.16 7.26
N SER A 121 -16.97 -0.03 7.21
CA SER A 121 -16.34 -1.30 7.56
C SER A 121 -16.39 -2.32 6.42
N GLY A 122 -16.57 -1.83 5.18
CA GLY A 122 -16.53 -2.63 3.97
C GLY A 122 -15.10 -2.92 3.51
N ASP A 123 -14.97 -3.96 2.69
CA ASP A 123 -13.72 -4.27 1.99
C ASP A 123 -13.67 -3.42 0.71
N ASP A 124 -13.23 -2.17 0.85
CA ASP A 124 -13.32 -1.17 -0.22
C ASP A 124 -12.16 -1.24 -1.21
N THR A 125 -12.39 -0.74 -2.42
CA THR A 125 -11.34 -0.57 -3.43
C THR A 125 -11.31 0.87 -3.89
N VAL A 126 -10.19 1.57 -3.71
CA VAL A 126 -10.04 2.99 -4.05
C VAL A 126 -8.89 3.17 -5.03
N TYR A 127 -9.15 3.86 -6.15
CA TYR A 127 -8.14 4.31 -7.10
C TYR A 127 -8.10 5.83 -7.14
N GLY A 128 -6.98 6.45 -6.75
CA GLY A 128 -6.68 7.89 -6.82
C GLY A 128 -6.54 8.40 -8.25
N GLY A 129 -5.86 7.62 -9.10
CA GLY A 129 -5.72 7.96 -10.49
C GLY A 129 -4.51 8.86 -10.68
N GLY A 130 -4.69 10.13 -11.04
CA GLY A 130 -3.58 11.06 -11.17
C GLY A 130 -3.74 12.27 -10.27
N GLY A 131 -2.65 12.96 -9.98
CA GLY A 131 -2.63 14.03 -9.00
C GLY A 131 -2.06 13.54 -7.66
N ASN A 132 -1.85 14.48 -6.73
CA ASN A 132 -1.40 14.13 -5.38
C ASN A 132 -2.61 13.90 -4.50
N ASP A 133 -2.91 12.65 -4.17
CA ASP A 133 -4.14 12.23 -3.51
C ASP A 133 -3.93 11.93 -2.03
N LEU A 134 -4.99 12.12 -1.24
CA LEU A 134 -5.05 11.71 0.16
C LEU A 134 -6.13 10.63 0.33
N ILE A 135 -5.71 9.40 0.57
CA ILE A 135 -6.62 8.27 0.76
C ILE A 135 -6.52 7.81 2.21
N THR A 136 -7.64 7.83 2.94
CA THR A 136 -7.75 7.25 4.28
C THR A 136 -8.74 6.11 4.25
N GLY A 137 -8.23 4.90 4.46
CA GLY A 137 -8.99 3.67 4.62
C GLY A 137 -9.79 3.64 5.92
N GLY A 138 -10.80 2.78 5.91
CA GLY A 138 -11.76 2.60 7.00
C GLY A 138 -11.42 1.38 7.83
N HIS A 139 -12.45 0.66 8.25
CA HIS A 139 -12.30 -0.71 8.71
C HIS A 139 -12.50 -1.68 7.52
N GLY A 140 -12.02 -2.91 7.62
CA GLY A 140 -12.16 -3.91 6.55
C GLY A 140 -10.83 -4.15 5.83
N ASN A 141 -10.79 -5.10 4.91
CA ASN A 141 -9.61 -5.41 4.11
C ASN A 141 -9.69 -4.64 2.79
N SER A 142 -9.14 -3.43 2.77
CA SER A 142 -9.27 -2.52 1.64
C SER A 142 -8.11 -2.66 0.66
N SER A 143 -8.34 -2.29 -0.60
CA SER A 143 -7.29 -2.11 -1.61
C SER A 143 -7.24 -0.64 -2.02
N LEU A 144 -6.16 0.04 -1.65
CA LEU A 144 -5.99 1.49 -1.79
C LEU A 144 -4.82 1.78 -2.73
N PHE A 145 -5.11 2.39 -3.87
CA PHE A 145 -4.14 2.71 -4.93
C PHE A 145 -4.08 4.23 -5.10
N GLY A 146 -2.90 4.82 -4.92
CA GLY A 146 -2.63 6.25 -5.16
C GLY A 146 -2.65 6.55 -6.66
N GLY A 147 -1.70 5.98 -7.39
CA GLY A 147 -1.62 6.10 -8.84
C GLY A 147 -0.46 6.99 -9.26
N ALA A 148 -0.72 8.10 -9.93
CA ALA A 148 0.31 8.98 -10.45
C ALA A 148 0.33 10.33 -9.73
N GLY A 149 1.37 10.59 -8.94
CA GLY A 149 1.52 11.80 -8.15
C GLY A 149 2.21 11.47 -6.84
N ASN A 150 2.38 12.46 -5.98
CA ASN A 150 2.89 12.21 -4.63
C ASN A 150 1.70 12.03 -3.68
N ASP A 151 1.38 10.79 -3.39
CA ASP A 151 0.17 10.39 -2.70
C ASP A 151 0.41 10.17 -1.20
N SER A 152 -0.66 10.19 -0.43
CA SER A 152 -0.65 9.90 1.00
C SER A 152 -1.77 8.91 1.32
N ILE A 153 -1.39 7.69 1.66
CA ILE A 153 -2.31 6.57 1.88
C ILE A 153 -2.22 6.11 3.33
N TYR A 154 -3.38 6.01 3.98
CA TYR A 154 -3.53 5.55 5.36
C TYR A 154 -4.42 4.30 5.36
N GLY A 155 -3.93 3.13 5.78
CA GLY A 155 -4.64 1.86 5.61
C GLY A 155 -5.90 1.71 6.46
N GLY A 156 -5.88 2.18 7.71
CA GLY A 156 -7.02 2.04 8.62
C GLY A 156 -6.92 0.79 9.49
N THR A 157 -7.93 -0.08 9.50
CA THR A 157 -7.86 -1.35 10.23
C THR A 157 -8.33 -2.51 9.37
N GLY A 158 -7.63 -3.63 9.44
CA GLY A 158 -7.88 -4.80 8.61
C GLY A 158 -6.59 -5.19 7.91
N ASN A 159 -6.66 -6.17 7.01
CA ASN A 159 -5.52 -6.54 6.19
C ASN A 159 -5.63 -5.81 4.86
N ASP A 160 -5.04 -4.64 4.77
CA ASP A 160 -5.15 -3.76 3.61
C ASP A 160 -4.00 -3.99 2.62
N THR A 161 -4.28 -3.70 1.36
CA THR A 161 -3.27 -3.57 0.29
C THR A 161 -3.15 -2.09 -0.05
N LEU A 162 -1.97 -1.52 0.12
CA LEU A 162 -1.66 -0.12 -0.19
C LEU A 162 -0.59 -0.08 -1.29
N ASP A 163 -0.85 0.70 -2.33
CA ASP A 163 0.05 0.88 -3.48
C ASP A 163 0.13 2.38 -3.78
N GLY A 164 1.32 2.97 -3.63
CA GLY A 164 1.58 4.38 -3.93
C GLY A 164 1.50 4.66 -5.42
N GLY A 165 2.17 3.84 -6.21
CA GLY A 165 2.16 3.90 -7.66
C GLY A 165 3.40 4.60 -8.19
N SER A 166 3.28 5.82 -8.69
CA SER A 166 4.39 6.58 -9.25
C SER A 166 4.43 7.99 -8.69
N GLY A 167 5.59 8.42 -8.24
CA GLY A 167 5.80 9.65 -7.48
C GLY A 167 6.38 9.32 -6.12
N ASN A 168 6.65 10.34 -5.30
CA ASN A 168 7.20 10.10 -3.96
C ASN A 168 6.02 10.01 -2.98
N ASP A 169 5.71 8.82 -2.53
CA ASP A 169 4.51 8.49 -1.80
C ASP A 169 4.74 8.32 -0.31
N TYR A 170 3.69 8.55 0.48
CA TYR A 170 3.66 8.29 1.91
C TYR A 170 2.60 7.24 2.23
N LEU A 171 3.04 6.07 2.69
CA LEU A 171 2.17 4.97 3.06
C LEU A 171 2.26 4.74 4.56
N LEU A 172 1.15 4.99 5.28
CA LEU A 172 1.01 4.62 6.68
C LEU A 172 0.07 3.41 6.79
N ALA A 173 0.65 2.30 7.21
CA ALA A 173 -0.10 1.10 7.53
C ALA A 173 -1.17 1.35 8.59
N GLY A 174 -2.22 0.56 8.48
CA GLY A 174 -3.22 0.37 9.51
C GLY A 174 -2.83 -0.67 10.55
N THR A 175 -3.80 -1.13 11.33
CA THR A 175 -3.64 -2.34 12.16
C THR A 175 -4.01 -3.58 11.37
N GLY A 176 -3.20 -4.63 11.43
CA GLY A 176 -3.44 -5.90 10.73
C GLY A 176 -2.23 -6.24 9.85
N ALA A 177 -2.27 -7.37 9.15
CA ALA A 177 -1.21 -7.77 8.24
C ALA A 177 -1.39 -7.04 6.90
N GLN A 178 -0.49 -6.12 6.57
CA GLN A 178 -0.60 -5.27 5.39
C GLN A 178 0.28 -5.76 4.23
N SER A 179 -0.11 -5.41 3.02
CA SER A 179 0.76 -5.43 1.84
C SER A 179 0.97 -3.99 1.39
N LEU A 180 2.17 -3.44 1.57
CA LEU A 180 2.51 -2.06 1.24
C LEU A 180 3.53 -2.04 0.10
N VAL A 181 3.23 -1.29 -0.97
CA VAL A 181 4.10 -1.10 -2.13
C VAL A 181 4.25 0.39 -2.39
N GLY A 182 5.47 0.93 -2.36
CA GLY A 182 5.76 2.32 -2.70
C GLY A 182 5.56 2.55 -4.20
N GLY A 183 6.34 1.83 -5.01
CA GLY A 183 6.24 1.85 -6.45
C GLY A 183 7.45 2.57 -7.07
N ASP A 184 7.23 3.50 -7.99
CA ASP A 184 8.29 4.29 -8.60
C ASP A 184 8.44 5.63 -7.86
N GLY A 185 9.55 5.88 -7.17
CA GLY A 185 9.77 7.13 -6.46
C GLY A 185 10.69 6.98 -5.26
N ASN A 186 10.74 7.98 -4.40
CA ASN A 186 11.42 7.85 -3.11
C ASN A 186 10.32 7.87 -2.06
N ASP A 187 9.95 6.69 -1.62
CA ASP A 187 8.75 6.45 -0.83
C ASP A 187 9.06 6.36 0.66
N LEU A 188 8.08 6.74 1.47
CA LEU A 188 8.13 6.56 2.92
C LEU A 188 7.00 5.63 3.34
N ILE A 189 7.38 4.39 3.65
CA ILE A 189 6.45 3.34 4.08
C ILE A 189 6.64 3.11 5.57
N ARG A 190 5.54 3.17 6.33
CA ARG A 190 5.56 3.00 7.78
C ARG A 190 4.50 2.02 8.23
N ASP A 191 4.94 0.90 8.79
CA ASP A 191 4.15 0.03 9.65
C ASP A 191 4.73 -0.01 11.05
N LEU A 192 3.92 0.34 12.05
CA LEU A 192 4.32 0.30 13.45
C LEU A 192 3.44 -0.64 14.26
N THR A 193 2.71 -1.52 13.56
CA THR A 193 1.74 -2.44 14.15
C THR A 193 2.22 -3.88 14.03
N SER A 194 1.76 -4.77 14.91
CA SER A 194 2.27 -6.14 15.02
C SER A 194 1.68 -7.12 14.00
N GLY A 195 1.37 -6.65 12.79
CA GLY A 195 0.60 -7.38 11.79
C GLY A 195 1.35 -8.47 11.03
N HIS A 196 2.69 -8.41 11.00
CA HIS A 196 3.52 -9.16 10.06
C HIS A 196 3.17 -8.79 8.62
N SER A 197 3.64 -7.63 8.22
CA SER A 197 3.36 -7.01 6.94
C SER A 197 4.50 -7.23 5.94
N THR A 198 4.19 -7.07 4.67
CA THR A 198 5.19 -6.97 3.61
C THR A 198 5.30 -5.52 3.17
N LEU A 199 6.50 -4.98 3.20
CA LEU A 199 6.82 -3.62 2.78
C LEU A 199 7.77 -3.69 1.59
N SER A 200 7.37 -3.13 0.45
CA SER A 200 8.19 -3.05 -0.76
C SER A 200 8.37 -1.59 -1.16
N GLY A 201 9.62 -1.12 -1.26
CA GLY A 201 9.95 0.24 -1.71
C GLY A 201 9.70 0.37 -3.22
N GLY A 202 10.42 -0.41 -4.01
CA GLY A 202 10.27 -0.44 -5.47
C GLY A 202 11.45 0.24 -6.15
N SER A 203 11.19 1.24 -6.99
CA SER A 203 12.23 1.95 -7.72
C SER A 203 12.51 3.32 -7.11
N GLY A 204 13.68 3.52 -6.52
CA GLY A 204 14.20 4.80 -6.04
C GLY A 204 14.78 4.63 -4.64
N ASN A 205 15.01 5.73 -3.91
CA ASN A 205 15.66 5.63 -2.59
C ASN A 205 14.60 5.68 -1.50
N ASP A 206 14.18 4.51 -1.06
CA ASP A 206 13.01 4.36 -0.22
C ASP A 206 13.37 4.32 1.27
N THR A 207 12.42 4.69 2.11
CA THR A 207 12.52 4.54 3.56
C THR A 207 11.40 3.64 4.06
N LEU A 208 11.76 2.43 4.46
CA LEU A 208 10.84 1.42 4.95
C LEU A 208 10.99 1.33 6.47
N VAL A 209 9.91 1.53 7.21
CA VAL A 209 9.88 1.45 8.66
C VAL A 209 8.86 0.41 9.06
N GLY A 210 9.31 -0.64 9.75
CA GLY A 210 8.46 -1.75 10.18
C GLY A 210 8.82 -2.23 11.58
N VAL A 211 8.18 -3.31 12.01
CA VAL A 211 8.42 -3.96 13.30
C VAL A 211 8.83 -5.42 13.13
N GLN A 212 9.22 -6.04 14.24
CA GLN A 212 9.60 -7.44 14.28
C GLN A 212 8.53 -8.37 13.68
N GLY A 213 8.96 -9.23 12.74
CA GLY A 213 8.14 -10.18 12.02
C GLY A 213 7.70 -9.73 10.62
N ASP A 214 8.02 -8.50 10.23
CA ASP A 214 7.74 -7.99 8.87
C ASP A 214 8.79 -8.45 7.85
N VAL A 215 8.40 -8.40 6.58
CA VAL A 215 9.25 -8.64 5.42
C VAL A 215 9.46 -7.31 4.69
N PHE A 216 10.71 -6.98 4.40
CA PHE A 216 11.11 -5.74 3.73
C PHE A 216 11.84 -6.05 2.43
N GLU A 217 11.47 -5.33 1.38
CA GLU A 217 12.10 -5.37 0.06
C GLU A 217 12.36 -3.92 -0.38
N GLY A 218 13.61 -3.45 -0.31
CA GLY A 218 13.99 -2.10 -0.74
C GLY A 218 13.74 -1.91 -2.23
N GLY A 219 14.32 -2.77 -3.05
CA GLY A 219 14.13 -2.78 -4.50
C GLY A 219 15.36 -2.25 -5.21
N SER A 220 15.24 -1.18 -5.97
CA SER A 220 16.38 -0.56 -6.65
C SER A 220 16.57 0.87 -6.18
N GLY A 221 17.80 1.25 -5.84
CA GLY A 221 18.15 2.55 -5.28
C GLY A 221 18.91 2.37 -3.97
N ASN A 222 19.11 3.44 -3.20
CA ASN A 222 19.83 3.35 -1.93
C ASN A 222 18.82 3.45 -0.79
N ASP A 223 18.38 2.31 -0.29
CA ASP A 223 17.24 2.21 0.59
C ASP A 223 17.63 2.30 2.07
N GLN A 224 16.68 2.74 2.89
CA GLN A 224 16.83 2.83 4.34
C GLN A 224 15.75 1.98 5.00
N ILE A 225 16.16 0.86 5.60
CA ILE A 225 15.22 -0.08 6.22
C ILE A 225 15.39 -0.02 7.74
N TRP A 226 14.34 0.40 8.44
CA TRP A 226 14.31 0.53 9.89
C TRP A 226 13.46 -0.56 10.51
N LEU A 227 14.10 -1.45 11.27
CA LEU A 227 13.42 -2.49 12.03
C LEU A 227 13.33 -2.10 13.49
N TYR A 228 12.11 -1.80 13.95
CA TYR A 228 11.82 -1.57 15.36
C TYR A 228 11.40 -2.86 16.07
N GLY A 229 11.50 -2.86 17.40
CA GLY A 229 11.01 -3.98 18.21
C GLY A 229 9.51 -4.22 18.03
N GLY A 230 9.10 -5.49 18.05
CA GLY A 230 7.72 -5.92 17.86
C GLY A 230 7.35 -7.09 18.77
N ALA A 231 6.46 -7.97 18.30
CA ALA A 231 6.09 -9.17 19.05
C ALA A 231 7.32 -10.07 19.31
N ALA A 232 7.49 -10.52 20.55
CA ALA A 232 8.67 -11.25 20.96
C ALA A 232 8.87 -12.55 20.15
N GLY A 233 10.03 -12.67 19.49
CA GLY A 233 10.48 -13.91 18.84
C GLY A 233 9.98 -14.15 17.42
N ALA A 234 9.28 -13.18 16.79
CA ALA A 234 9.05 -13.22 15.35
C ALA A 234 10.35 -12.92 14.59
N ASN A 235 10.55 -13.51 13.42
CA ASN A 235 11.75 -13.31 12.60
C ASN A 235 11.42 -12.34 11.47
N SER A 236 12.28 -11.37 11.19
CA SER A 236 12.16 -10.48 10.04
C SER A 236 13.10 -10.88 8.91
N THR A 237 12.67 -10.61 7.68
CA THR A 237 13.52 -10.73 6.48
C THR A 237 13.64 -9.35 5.86
N LEU A 238 14.86 -8.85 5.73
CA LEU A 238 15.16 -7.55 5.16
C LEU A 238 16.01 -7.75 3.93
N GLN A 239 15.53 -7.28 2.79
CA GLN A 239 16.26 -7.31 1.53
C GLN A 239 16.43 -5.89 1.01
N GLY A 240 17.67 -5.50 0.71
CA GLY A 240 18.01 -4.19 0.15
C GLY A 240 17.70 -4.18 -1.34
N GLY A 241 18.45 -4.98 -2.11
CA GLY A 241 18.25 -5.14 -3.55
C GLY A 241 19.41 -4.57 -4.34
N ASP A 242 19.14 -3.68 -5.29
CA ASP A 242 20.16 -3.01 -6.09
C ASP A 242 20.49 -1.64 -5.52
N GLY A 243 21.73 -1.37 -5.15
CA GLY A 243 22.21 -0.07 -4.69
C GLY A 243 22.95 -0.18 -3.37
N ASN A 244 23.18 0.94 -2.68
CA ASN A 244 23.88 0.93 -1.39
C ASN A 244 22.86 1.09 -0.27
N ASP A 245 22.44 -0.02 0.30
CA ASP A 245 21.34 -0.06 1.25
C ASP A 245 21.83 0.04 2.70
N THR A 246 21.00 0.62 3.56
CA THR A 246 21.29 0.70 4.99
C THR A 246 20.17 0.10 5.83
N PHE A 247 20.52 -0.88 6.65
CA PHE A 247 19.59 -1.55 7.55
C PHE A 247 19.83 -1.07 8.99
N HIS A 248 18.86 -0.41 9.58
CA HIS A 248 18.88 0.06 10.98
C HIS A 248 18.12 -0.93 11.86
N ILE A 249 18.86 -1.77 12.58
CA ILE A 249 18.31 -2.82 13.45
C ILE A 249 18.26 -2.29 14.88
N GLN A 250 17.05 -1.97 15.36
CA GLN A 250 16.80 -1.54 16.74
C GLN A 250 16.15 -2.63 17.59
N SER A 251 15.77 -3.76 16.99
CA SER A 251 15.21 -4.90 17.70
C SER A 251 16.30 -5.75 18.36
N HIS A 252 15.97 -6.35 19.50
CA HIS A 252 16.83 -7.25 20.27
C HIS A 252 16.19 -8.64 20.42
N SER A 253 15.37 -9.03 19.43
CA SER A 253 14.55 -10.23 19.49
C SER A 253 14.31 -10.78 18.09
N GLY A 254 14.04 -12.06 17.96
CA GLY A 254 13.82 -12.67 16.64
C GLY A 254 15.11 -13.04 15.96
N ASN A 255 15.08 -14.07 15.13
CA ASN A 255 16.22 -14.49 14.34
C ASN A 255 16.09 -13.89 12.93
N ASP A 256 16.77 -12.78 12.71
CA ASP A 256 16.57 -11.96 11.52
C ASP A 256 17.49 -12.37 10.38
N THR A 257 17.01 -12.20 9.16
CA THR A 257 17.77 -12.40 7.94
C THR A 257 17.87 -11.08 7.20
N ILE A 258 19.09 -10.67 6.87
CA ILE A 258 19.39 -9.45 6.14
C ILE A 258 20.16 -9.81 4.88
N ILE A 259 19.68 -9.33 3.74
CA ILE A 259 20.24 -9.56 2.43
C ILE A 259 20.50 -8.18 1.84
N GLY A 260 21.75 -7.73 1.77
CA GLY A 260 22.10 -6.43 1.19
C GLY A 260 21.78 -6.42 -0.30
N GLY A 261 22.55 -7.18 -1.07
CA GLY A 261 22.27 -7.41 -2.49
C GLY A 261 23.42 -6.92 -3.36
N ASN A 262 23.09 -6.14 -4.38
CA ASN A 262 24.06 -5.57 -5.31
C ASN A 262 24.46 -4.16 -4.87
N GLY A 263 25.65 -4.00 -4.33
CA GLY A 263 26.22 -2.68 -4.08
C GLY A 263 27.16 -2.73 -2.91
N ASN A 264 27.17 -1.67 -2.11
CA ASN A 264 27.87 -1.62 -0.84
C ASN A 264 26.86 -1.39 0.28
N ASP A 265 26.52 -2.45 0.99
CA ASP A 265 25.43 -2.44 1.95
C ASP A 265 25.95 -2.37 3.39
N THR A 266 25.19 -1.69 4.24
CA THR A 266 25.56 -1.43 5.64
C THR A 266 24.46 -1.88 6.58
N VAL A 267 24.82 -2.62 7.63
CA VAL A 267 23.91 -2.94 8.74
C VAL A 267 24.34 -2.18 9.98
N ASP A 268 23.47 -1.32 10.49
CA ASP A 268 23.63 -0.62 11.76
C ASP A 268 22.87 -1.32 12.88
N PHE A 269 23.61 -1.89 13.82
CA PHE A 269 23.08 -2.47 15.03
C PHE A 269 23.02 -1.39 16.11
N ALA A 270 21.93 -0.62 16.11
CA ALA A 270 21.72 0.45 17.08
C ALA A 270 21.76 -0.11 18.51
N ASP A 271 22.47 0.60 19.40
CA ASP A 271 22.65 0.27 20.81
C ASP A 271 23.34 -1.07 21.13
N ARG A 272 23.82 -1.82 20.11
CA ARG A 272 24.59 -3.06 20.28
C ARG A 272 26.08 -2.79 20.28
N SER A 273 26.80 -3.47 21.15
CA SER A 273 28.27 -3.53 21.10
C SER A 273 28.71 -4.80 20.38
N PHE A 274 29.85 -4.75 19.68
CA PHE A 274 30.43 -5.96 19.14
C PHE A 274 30.79 -7.00 20.22
N PHE A 275 31.02 -6.58 21.46
CA PHE A 275 31.27 -7.50 22.58
C PHE A 275 30.06 -8.37 22.94
N ASP A 276 28.86 -8.01 22.47
CA ASP A 276 27.67 -8.85 22.62
C ASP A 276 27.68 -10.05 21.66
N VAL A 277 28.52 -10.04 20.62
CA VAL A 277 28.65 -11.14 19.67
C VAL A 277 29.47 -12.27 20.29
N THR A 278 28.81 -13.39 20.54
CA THR A 278 29.40 -14.59 21.17
C THR A 278 30.04 -15.53 20.15
N LYS A 279 29.52 -15.56 18.92
CA LYS A 279 29.94 -16.46 17.86
C LYS A 279 29.57 -15.89 16.50
N ILE A 280 30.39 -16.14 15.48
CA ILE A 280 30.06 -15.89 14.07
C ILE A 280 30.21 -17.22 13.33
N ASP A 281 29.13 -17.71 12.73
CA ASP A 281 29.15 -18.82 11.78
C ASP A 281 29.25 -18.27 10.35
N VAL A 282 29.95 -19.01 9.48
CA VAL A 282 30.14 -18.63 8.09
C VAL A 282 29.72 -19.79 7.21
N ASP A 283 28.74 -19.54 6.33
CA ASP A 283 28.33 -20.49 5.29
C ASP A 283 28.77 -19.95 3.92
N ALA A 284 29.87 -20.51 3.41
CA ALA A 284 30.43 -20.14 2.12
C ALA A 284 29.56 -20.60 0.93
N SER A 285 28.61 -21.52 1.13
CA SER A 285 27.72 -21.95 0.03
C SER A 285 26.63 -20.92 -0.28
N THR A 286 26.25 -20.15 0.73
CA THR A 286 25.21 -19.11 0.69
C THR A 286 25.79 -17.69 0.83
N SER A 287 27.11 -17.57 1.03
CA SER A 287 27.79 -16.29 1.31
C SER A 287 27.18 -15.56 2.52
N THR A 288 26.81 -16.33 3.54
CA THR A 288 26.11 -15.83 4.73
C THR A 288 27.02 -15.86 5.96
N TYR A 289 27.01 -14.76 6.71
CA TYR A 289 27.53 -14.67 8.07
C TYR A 289 26.37 -14.71 9.07
N THR A 290 26.42 -15.59 10.05
CA THR A 290 25.43 -15.63 11.14
C THR A 290 26.08 -15.18 12.43
N LEU A 291 25.67 -14.00 12.91
CA LEU A 291 26.09 -13.45 14.19
C LEU A 291 25.20 -14.00 15.29
N HIS A 292 25.80 -14.51 16.36
CA HIS A 292 25.09 -14.99 17.56
C HIS A 292 25.36 -14.03 18.71
N PHE A 293 24.30 -13.43 19.25
CA PHE A 293 24.39 -12.46 20.34
C PHE A 293 24.21 -13.12 21.72
N SER A 294 24.68 -12.45 22.77
CA SER A 294 24.66 -12.94 24.16
C SER A 294 23.26 -13.11 24.74
N ASP A 295 22.26 -12.45 24.15
CA ASP A 295 20.83 -12.58 24.45
C ASP A 295 20.14 -13.69 23.66
N ASN A 296 20.90 -14.53 22.97
CA ASN A 296 20.43 -15.65 22.15
C ASN A 296 19.67 -15.23 20.89
N GLN A 297 19.78 -13.96 20.46
CA GLN A 297 19.39 -13.53 19.12
C GLN A 297 20.42 -14.02 18.09
N THR A 298 19.96 -14.40 16.90
CA THR A 298 20.85 -14.61 15.75
C THR A 298 20.48 -13.70 14.60
N VAL A 299 21.46 -13.06 13.97
CA VAL A 299 21.24 -12.27 12.75
C VAL A 299 22.08 -12.87 11.63
N ALA A 300 21.43 -13.34 10.58
CA ALA A 300 22.07 -13.81 9.37
C ALA A 300 22.18 -12.66 8.38
N VAL A 301 23.39 -12.38 7.88
CA VAL A 301 23.66 -11.34 6.90
C VAL A 301 24.35 -11.92 5.68
N SER A 302 23.92 -11.54 4.48
CA SER A 302 24.56 -11.90 3.22
C SER A 302 24.56 -10.72 2.25
N GLY A 303 25.62 -10.60 1.44
CA GLY A 303 25.74 -9.47 0.52
C GLY A 303 25.83 -8.13 1.25
N VAL A 304 26.48 -8.09 2.42
CA VAL A 304 26.68 -6.89 3.24
C VAL A 304 28.17 -6.64 3.41
N GLU A 305 28.61 -5.39 3.24
CA GLU A 305 30.01 -4.98 3.32
C GLU A 305 30.41 -4.55 4.73
N ASP A 306 29.58 -3.74 5.39
CA ASP A 306 29.93 -3.11 6.66
C ASP A 306 28.86 -3.35 7.74
N LEU A 307 29.33 -3.77 8.93
CA LEU A 307 28.51 -3.88 10.14
C LEU A 307 28.92 -2.78 11.12
N HIS A 308 27.99 -1.90 11.43
CA HIS A 308 28.18 -0.81 12.38
C HIS A 308 27.64 -1.23 13.76
N PHE A 309 28.52 -1.18 14.76
CA PHE A 309 28.18 -1.32 16.17
C PHE A 309 28.48 0.01 16.88
N ASN A 310 27.98 0.18 18.10
CA ASN A 310 28.18 1.41 18.86
C ASN A 310 29.65 1.70 19.21
N ASP A 311 30.51 0.69 19.18
CA ASP A 311 31.91 0.72 19.61
C ASP A 311 32.91 0.56 18.47
N GLN A 312 32.49 -0.01 17.32
CA GLN A 312 33.35 -0.18 16.15
C GLN A 312 32.57 -0.48 14.87
N VAL A 313 33.26 -0.35 13.74
CA VAL A 313 32.81 -0.81 12.42
C VAL A 313 33.57 -2.08 12.05
N VAL A 314 32.85 -3.10 11.58
CA VAL A 314 33.40 -4.37 11.14
C VAL A 314 33.10 -4.56 9.65
N THR A 315 34.14 -4.44 8.82
CA THR A 315 34.03 -4.75 7.39
C THR A 315 34.11 -6.27 7.17
N LEU A 316 33.10 -6.82 6.51
CA LEU A 316 33.02 -8.22 6.16
C LEU A 316 33.86 -8.51 4.91
N PRO A 317 34.69 -9.57 4.90
CA PRO A 317 35.35 -9.98 3.68
C PRO A 317 34.32 -10.52 2.69
N LYS A 318 34.47 -10.21 1.39
CA LYS A 318 33.63 -10.80 0.35
C LYS A 318 33.91 -12.31 0.27
N LEU A 319 32.86 -13.13 0.41
CA LEU A 319 32.91 -14.59 0.33
C LEU A 319 32.85 -15.10 -1.11
#